data_AF-A0A0D0A9D9-F1
#
_entry.id   AF-A0A0D0A9D9-F1
#
_cell.length_a   1.000
_cell.length_b   1.000
_cell.length_c   1.000
_cell.angle_alpha   90.00
_cell.angle_beta   90.00
_cell.angle_gamma   90.00
#
_symmetry.space_group_name_H-M   'P 1'
#
loop_
_entity.id
_entity.type
_entity.pdbx_description
1 polymer ?
#
loop_
_entity_poly.entity_id
_entity_poly.type
_entity_poly.pdbx_seq_one_letter_code
_entity_poly.pdbx_strand_id
1 'polypeptide(L)'
;MSNDSRFSRAAPLPSPDTTPKPRSYPSSLTPIPSSLRPHCLARERLRLWVPLTSRSRHDHTGALIGILDSDIDRILAVISHSHMPTTRETYGSGLLVYHVFCDSHNVPEEQRCPASSTLLLAFIASCTGLYSGKTLDNYFYGI
;
A
#
# COMPACT_ATOMS: atom_id res chain seq x y z
N MET A 1 22.24 -23.85 -25.01
CA MET A 1 22.40 -24.17 -23.58
C MET A 1 21.35 -23.37 -22.83
N SER A 2 20.27 -24.03 -22.39
CA SER A 2 19.13 -23.36 -21.74
C SER A 2 19.55 -22.97 -20.31
N ASN A 3 19.57 -21.67 -20.02
CA ASN A 3 19.98 -21.16 -18.71
C ASN A 3 18.76 -21.20 -17.78
N ASP A 4 18.48 -22.37 -17.20
CA ASP A 4 17.42 -22.57 -16.20
C ASP A 4 17.83 -21.93 -14.87
N SER A 5 17.70 -20.60 -14.82
CA SER A 5 17.90 -19.83 -13.60
C SER A 5 16.78 -20.15 -12.61
N ARG A 6 17.13 -20.36 -11.33
CA ARG A 6 16.13 -20.51 -10.25
C ARG A 6 15.18 -19.32 -10.13
N PHE A 7 15.60 -18.14 -10.64
CA PHE A 7 14.78 -16.94 -10.70
C PHE A 7 13.69 -17.00 -11.79
N SER A 8 13.81 -17.93 -12.75
CA SER A 8 12.82 -18.19 -13.81
C SER A 8 11.64 -19.04 -13.33
N ARG A 9 11.73 -19.67 -12.16
CA ARG A 9 10.66 -20.51 -11.61
C ARG A 9 9.58 -19.63 -10.98
N ALA A 10 8.46 -19.46 -11.68
CA ALA A 10 7.33 -18.72 -11.15
C ALA A 10 6.75 -19.42 -9.92
N ALA A 11 6.64 -18.71 -8.78
CA ALA A 11 5.78 -19.18 -7.70
C ALA A 11 4.33 -19.18 -8.24
N PRO A 12 3.55 -20.24 -8.02
CA PRO A 12 2.17 -20.29 -8.47
C PRO A 12 1.39 -19.13 -7.84
N LEU A 13 0.75 -18.31 -8.67
CA LEU A 13 -0.20 -17.32 -8.19
C LEU A 13 -1.38 -18.06 -7.56
N PRO A 14 -1.82 -17.68 -6.35
CA PRO A 14 -2.99 -18.30 -5.74
C PRO A 14 -4.23 -18.03 -6.61
N SER A 15 -5.10 -19.04 -6.68
CA SER A 15 -6.38 -18.98 -7.39
C SER A 15 -7.24 -17.79 -6.94
N PRO A 16 -8.08 -17.22 -7.81
CA PRO A 16 -8.99 -16.14 -7.45
C PRO A 16 -9.99 -16.65 -6.40
N ASP A 17 -9.77 -16.28 -5.15
CA ASP A 17 -10.72 -16.51 -4.07
C ASP A 17 -11.96 -15.63 -4.31
N THR A 18 -13.13 -16.12 -3.92
CA THR A 18 -14.40 -15.39 -4.14
C THR A 18 -14.37 -14.11 -3.31
N THR A 19 -14.04 -12.96 -3.93
CA THR A 19 -13.75 -11.74 -3.18
C THR A 19 -15.00 -11.22 -2.48
N PRO A 20 -15.04 -11.15 -1.14
CA PRO A 20 -16.16 -10.55 -0.44
C PRO A 20 -16.30 -9.07 -0.79
N LYS A 21 -17.54 -8.58 -0.86
CA LYS A 21 -17.82 -7.17 -1.15
C LYS A 21 -17.26 -6.27 -0.03
N PRO A 22 -16.55 -5.18 -0.34
CA PRO A 22 -16.05 -4.27 0.68
C PRO A 22 -17.21 -3.60 1.44
N ARG A 23 -17.03 -3.45 2.75
CA ARG A 23 -17.97 -2.71 3.61
C ARG A 23 -17.80 -1.21 3.36
N SER A 24 -18.90 -0.47 3.48
CA SER A 24 -18.87 0.99 3.51
C SER A 24 -17.94 1.50 4.61
N TYR A 25 -17.30 2.65 4.35
CA TYR A 25 -16.47 3.32 5.34
C TYR A 25 -17.34 3.86 6.49
N PRO A 26 -16.82 3.88 7.73
CA PRO A 26 -17.38 4.69 8.80
C PRO A 26 -17.40 6.17 8.40
N SER A 27 -18.38 6.93 8.90
CA SER A 27 -18.53 8.36 8.57
C SER A 27 -17.27 9.19 8.89
N SER A 28 -16.53 8.83 9.94
CA SER A 28 -15.29 9.48 10.35
C SER A 28 -14.03 8.99 9.62
N LEU A 29 -14.14 7.97 8.75
CA LEU A 29 -13.02 7.34 8.04
C LEU A 29 -13.31 7.17 6.54
N THR A 30 -14.04 8.11 5.95
CA THR A 30 -14.34 8.11 4.51
C THR A 30 -13.31 8.98 3.78
N PRO A 31 -12.43 8.40 2.93
CA PRO A 31 -11.44 9.16 2.17
C PRO A 31 -12.10 9.88 0.99
N ILE A 32 -11.45 10.92 0.49
CA ILE A 32 -11.86 11.58 -0.75
C ILE A 32 -11.74 10.57 -1.91
N PRO A 33 -12.78 10.43 -2.76
CA PRO A 33 -12.73 9.51 -3.90
C PRO A 33 -11.53 9.78 -4.82
N SER A 34 -10.79 8.72 -5.16
CA SER A 34 -9.61 8.80 -6.03
C SER A 34 -9.46 7.51 -6.83
N SER A 35 -9.04 7.63 -8.09
CA SER A 35 -8.67 6.47 -8.93
C SER A 35 -7.43 5.74 -8.41
N LEU A 36 -6.57 6.43 -7.67
CA LEU A 36 -5.38 5.87 -7.02
C LEU A 36 -5.71 5.05 -5.77
N ARG A 37 -6.92 5.21 -5.22
CA ARG A 37 -7.38 4.56 -3.99
C ARG A 37 -8.82 4.03 -4.16
N PRO A 38 -9.03 3.05 -5.07
CA PRO A 38 -10.35 2.49 -5.28
C PRO A 38 -10.90 1.86 -3.99
N HIS A 39 -12.23 1.88 -3.85
CA HIS A 39 -12.89 1.25 -2.71
C HIS A 39 -12.71 -0.28 -2.75
N CYS A 40 -12.03 -0.82 -1.75
CA CYS A 40 -11.70 -2.24 -1.67
C CYS A 40 -11.58 -2.74 -0.23
N LEU A 41 -11.42 -4.06 -0.07
CA LEU A 41 -11.17 -4.70 1.23
C LEU A 41 -9.86 -4.17 1.84
N ALA A 42 -9.79 -4.11 3.18
CA ALA A 42 -8.58 -3.64 3.87
C ALA A 42 -7.32 -4.41 3.41
N ARG A 43 -7.40 -5.74 3.31
CA ARG A 43 -6.29 -6.60 2.84
C ARG A 43 -5.82 -6.33 1.40
N GLU A 44 -6.64 -5.69 0.58
CA GLU A 44 -6.32 -5.40 -0.82
C GLU A 44 -5.69 -4.02 -1.01
N ARG A 45 -5.75 -3.12 -0.01
CA ARG A 45 -5.26 -1.74 -0.16
C ARG A 45 -3.77 -1.66 -0.46
N LEU A 46 -2.94 -2.51 0.16
CA LEU A 46 -1.50 -2.57 -0.14
C LEU A 46 -1.19 -2.86 -1.62
N ARG A 47 -2.11 -3.53 -2.32
CA ARG A 47 -1.97 -3.89 -3.74
C ARG A 47 -2.67 -2.90 -4.66
N LEU A 48 -3.88 -2.48 -4.30
CA LEU A 48 -4.76 -1.67 -5.14
C LEU A 48 -4.56 -0.16 -4.96
N TRP A 49 -3.98 0.28 -3.85
CA TRP A 49 -3.70 1.69 -3.62
C TRP A 49 -2.29 1.99 -4.08
N VAL A 50 -2.18 2.93 -5.01
CA VAL A 50 -0.94 3.23 -5.72
C VAL A 50 -0.56 4.70 -5.55
N PRO A 51 0.74 5.02 -5.45
CA PRO A 51 1.20 6.40 -5.42
C PRO A 51 0.97 7.09 -6.78
N LEU A 52 0.86 8.41 -6.77
CA LEU A 52 0.73 9.23 -7.98
C LEU A 52 1.93 9.04 -8.92
N THR A 53 3.13 9.09 -8.36
CA THR A 53 4.35 8.70 -9.07
C THR A 53 4.53 7.20 -8.91
N SER A 54 4.28 6.46 -9.99
CA SER A 54 4.51 5.01 -10.02
C SER A 54 5.93 4.67 -9.57
N ARG A 55 6.14 3.48 -9.01
CA ARG A 55 7.48 2.97 -8.66
C ARG A 55 8.32 2.99 -9.92
N SER A 56 9.18 4.01 -10.00
CA SER A 56 9.94 4.33 -11.19
C SER A 56 10.73 3.08 -11.58
N ARG A 57 10.67 2.68 -12.85
CA ARG A 57 11.61 1.69 -13.43
C ARG A 57 13.05 2.21 -13.46
N HIS A 58 13.30 3.33 -12.79
CA HIS A 58 14.55 4.02 -12.76
C HIS A 58 15.30 3.62 -11.49
N ASP A 59 16.58 3.33 -11.63
CA ASP A 59 17.46 3.19 -10.48
C ASP A 59 17.70 4.54 -9.78
N HIS A 60 18.53 4.53 -8.73
CA HIS A 60 18.91 5.74 -8.01
C HIS A 60 19.66 6.79 -8.85
N THR A 61 20.09 6.44 -10.08
CA THR A 61 20.74 7.36 -11.03
C THR A 61 19.77 7.86 -12.12
N GLY A 62 18.54 7.37 -12.14
CA GLY A 62 17.57 7.70 -13.19
C GLY A 62 17.67 6.79 -14.43
N ALA A 63 18.46 5.72 -14.41
CA ALA A 63 18.57 4.80 -15.54
C ALA A 63 17.48 3.73 -15.51
N LEU A 64 16.89 3.42 -16.68
CA LEU A 64 15.88 2.37 -16.79
C LEU A 64 16.48 1.00 -16.44
N ILE A 65 15.94 0.37 -15.41
CA ILE A 65 16.20 -1.01 -15.07
C ILE A 65 15.43 -1.88 -16.06
N GLY A 66 16.08 -2.92 -16.59
CA GLY A 66 15.50 -3.89 -17.54
C GLY A 66 14.41 -4.81 -16.96
N ILE A 67 13.64 -4.33 -15.97
CA ILE A 67 12.49 -4.98 -15.33
C ILE A 67 11.24 -4.58 -16.11
N LEU A 68 10.39 -5.52 -16.52
CA LEU A 68 9.12 -5.24 -17.22
C LEU A 68 8.03 -4.81 -16.22
N ASP A 69 6.95 -4.18 -16.67
CA ASP A 69 5.82 -3.83 -15.79
C ASP A 69 5.21 -5.08 -15.13
N SER A 70 5.19 -6.21 -15.86
CA SER A 70 4.77 -7.51 -15.32
C SER A 70 5.64 -8.00 -14.16
N ASP A 71 6.92 -7.61 -14.13
CA ASP A 71 7.82 -7.94 -13.03
C ASP A 71 7.53 -7.06 -11.81
N ILE A 72 7.17 -5.79 -12.02
CA ILE A 72 6.72 -4.89 -10.95
C ILE A 72 5.41 -5.43 -10.36
N ASP A 73 4.42 -5.76 -11.17
CA ASP A 73 3.16 -6.34 -10.71
C ASP A 73 3.39 -7.63 -9.92
N ARG A 74 4.32 -8.47 -10.38
CA ARG A 74 4.74 -9.68 -9.66
C ARG A 74 5.41 -9.35 -8.33
N ILE A 75 6.31 -8.35 -8.28
CA ILE A 75 6.94 -7.90 -7.03
C ILE A 75 5.86 -7.46 -6.03
N LEU A 76 4.88 -6.67 -6.48
CA LEU A 76 3.78 -6.21 -5.64
C LEU A 76 2.90 -7.35 -5.17
N ALA A 77 2.58 -8.30 -6.06
CA ALA A 77 1.83 -9.49 -5.71
C ALA A 77 2.58 -10.33 -4.67
N VAL A 78 3.88 -10.59 -4.86
CA VAL A 78 4.69 -11.38 -3.93
C VAL A 78 4.81 -10.69 -2.58
N ILE A 79 5.14 -9.39 -2.54
CA ILE A 79 5.22 -8.64 -1.29
C ILE A 79 3.88 -8.70 -0.55
N SER A 80 2.78 -8.42 -1.25
CA SER A 80 1.44 -8.47 -0.66
C SER A 80 1.11 -9.85 -0.09
N HIS A 81 1.36 -10.92 -0.85
CA HIS A 81 1.00 -12.28 -0.44
C HIS A 81 1.98 -12.91 0.55
N SER A 82 3.19 -12.37 0.70
CA SER A 82 4.16 -12.80 1.72
C SER A 82 3.69 -12.51 3.15
N HIS A 83 2.72 -11.59 3.30
CA HIS A 83 2.13 -11.26 4.59
C HIS A 83 0.86 -12.07 4.87
N MET A 84 0.69 -12.49 6.13
CA MET A 84 -0.55 -13.09 6.60
C MET A 84 -1.76 -12.18 6.29
N PRO A 85 -2.93 -12.74 5.92
CA PRO A 85 -4.12 -11.93 5.61
C PRO A 85 -4.47 -10.91 6.68
N THR A 86 -4.33 -11.26 7.96
CA THR A 86 -4.60 -10.38 9.12
C THR A 86 -3.62 -9.21 9.20
N THR A 87 -2.35 -9.43 8.86
CA THR A 87 -1.33 -8.37 8.76
C THR A 87 -1.68 -7.40 7.63
N ARG A 88 -2.06 -7.91 6.45
CA ARG A 88 -2.52 -7.06 5.34
C ARG A 88 -3.73 -6.21 5.68
N GLU A 89 -4.70 -6.77 6.41
CA GLU A 89 -5.86 -6.00 6.87
C GLU A 89 -5.46 -4.90 7.84
N THR A 90 -4.52 -5.18 8.73
CA THR A 90 -4.04 -4.20 9.71
C THR A 90 -3.29 -3.06 9.00
N TYR A 91 -2.36 -3.38 8.10
CA TYR A 91 -1.61 -2.39 7.33
C TYR A 91 -2.51 -1.60 6.39
N GLY A 92 -3.43 -2.26 5.69
CA GLY A 92 -4.42 -1.59 4.85
C GLY A 92 -5.42 -0.73 5.65
N SER A 93 -5.68 -1.07 6.92
CA SER A 93 -6.44 -0.18 7.81
C SER A 93 -5.62 1.06 8.16
N GLY A 94 -4.33 0.92 8.43
CA GLY A 94 -3.40 2.04 8.63
C GLY A 94 -3.35 2.98 7.42
N LEU A 95 -3.25 2.44 6.20
CA LEU A 95 -3.30 3.22 4.97
C LEU A 95 -4.58 4.04 4.83
N LEU A 96 -5.74 3.48 5.21
CA LEU A 96 -6.99 4.23 5.20
C LEU A 96 -6.94 5.42 6.16
N VAL A 97 -6.53 5.19 7.40
CA VAL A 97 -6.46 6.24 8.41
C VAL A 97 -5.45 7.33 8.00
N TYR A 98 -4.31 6.93 7.45
CA TYR A 98 -3.30 7.85 6.90
C TYR A 98 -3.86 8.74 5.78
N HIS A 99 -4.56 8.16 4.80
CA HIS A 99 -5.11 8.95 3.70
C HIS A 99 -6.27 9.86 4.13
N VAL A 100 -7.09 9.44 5.10
CA VAL A 100 -8.10 10.31 5.72
C VAL A 100 -7.44 11.47 6.47
N PHE A 101 -6.32 11.22 7.16
CA PHE A 101 -5.51 12.27 7.76
C PHE A 101 -4.95 13.24 6.71
N CYS A 102 -4.42 12.73 5.60
CA CYS A 102 -3.93 13.56 4.50
C CYS A 102 -5.05 14.41 3.88
N ASP A 103 -6.24 13.83 3.69
CA ASP A 103 -7.41 14.54 3.18
C ASP A 103 -7.84 15.67 4.12
N SER A 104 -7.90 15.42 5.43
CA SER A 104 -8.31 16.43 6.42
C SER A 104 -7.30 17.57 6.56
N HIS A 105 -6.03 17.34 6.24
CA HIS A 105 -4.96 18.34 6.27
C HIS A 105 -4.66 18.94 4.89
N ASN A 106 -5.46 18.62 3.86
CA ASN A 106 -5.26 19.06 2.48
C ASN A 106 -3.83 18.77 1.94
N VAL A 107 -3.25 17.63 2.32
CA VAL A 107 -1.94 17.21 1.83
C VAL A 107 -2.05 16.85 0.35
N PRO A 108 -1.29 17.51 -0.55
CA PRO A 108 -1.29 17.21 -1.98
C PRO A 108 -0.89 15.76 -2.26
N GLU A 109 -1.47 15.16 -3.30
CA GLU A 109 -1.28 13.73 -3.61
C GLU A 109 0.20 13.37 -3.84
N GLU A 110 0.94 14.26 -4.50
CA GLU A 110 2.39 14.15 -4.76
C GLU A 110 3.25 14.14 -3.48
N GLN A 111 2.72 14.60 -2.34
CA GLN A 111 3.42 14.59 -1.06
C GLN A 111 3.06 13.38 -0.18
N ARG A 112 2.05 12.59 -0.58
CA ARG A 112 1.56 11.44 0.19
C ARG A 112 2.45 10.21 0.03
N CYS A 113 3.19 10.12 -1.08
CA CYS A 113 4.13 9.02 -1.31
C CYS A 113 5.22 9.43 -2.30
N PRO A 114 6.51 9.31 -1.94
CA PRO A 114 7.02 8.89 -0.62
C PRO A 114 6.70 9.93 0.47
N ALA A 115 6.18 9.47 1.61
CA ALA A 115 5.84 10.36 2.72
C ALA A 115 7.12 10.88 3.39
N SER A 116 7.18 12.20 3.65
CA SER A 116 8.30 12.78 4.40
C SER A 116 8.24 12.38 5.89
N SER A 117 9.39 12.36 6.56
CA SER A 117 9.44 12.10 8.01
C SER A 117 8.54 13.05 8.81
N THR A 118 8.47 14.32 8.40
CA THR A 118 7.60 15.32 9.03
C THR A 118 6.12 14.96 8.89
N LEU A 119 5.70 14.49 7.70
CA LEU A 119 4.32 14.08 7.46
C LEU A 119 3.95 12.84 8.27
N LEU A 120 4.85 11.86 8.36
CA LEU A 120 4.66 10.66 9.19
C LEU A 120 4.58 11.00 10.68
N LEU A 121 5.45 11.88 11.19
CA LEU A 121 5.41 12.32 12.58
C LEU A 121 4.13 13.09 12.90
N ALA A 122 3.66 13.97 11.99
CA ALA A 122 2.40 14.68 12.14
C ALA A 122 1.21 13.69 12.18
N PHE A 123 1.22 12.67 11.31
CA PHE A 123 0.23 11.60 11.33
C PHE A 123 0.21 10.86 12.68
N ILE A 124 1.36 10.41 13.18
CA ILE A 124 1.44 9.70 14.47
C ILE A 124 0.99 10.59 15.63
N ALA A 125 1.40 11.85 15.64
CA ALA A 125 0.95 12.83 16.63
C ALA A 125 -0.58 12.98 16.63
N SER A 126 -1.20 13.09 15.44
CA SER A 126 -2.66 13.20 15.31
C SER A 126 -3.43 11.96 15.79
N CYS A 127 -2.77 10.79 15.79
CA CYS A 127 -3.38 9.54 16.20
C CYS A 127 -3.14 9.21 17.69
N THR A 128 -2.33 10.00 18.39
CA THR A 128 -2.01 9.79 19.81
C THR A 128 -3.27 9.97 20.66
N GLY A 129 -3.57 8.98 21.51
CA GLY A 129 -4.77 8.96 22.36
C GLY A 129 -6.03 8.41 21.70
N LEU A 130 -6.02 8.21 20.37
CA LEU A 130 -7.13 7.56 19.64
C LEU A 130 -6.92 6.06 19.47
N TYR A 131 -5.66 5.61 19.41
CA TYR A 131 -5.29 4.22 19.19
C TYR A 131 -4.22 3.76 20.19
N SER A 132 -4.15 2.46 20.45
CA SER A 132 -3.06 1.89 21.23
C SER A 132 -1.73 2.01 20.49
N GLY A 133 -0.61 2.13 21.23
CA GLY A 133 0.72 2.21 20.61
C GLY A 133 1.00 1.07 19.63
N LYS A 134 0.61 -0.16 19.98
CA LYS A 134 0.74 -1.33 19.08
C LYS A 134 -0.04 -1.19 17.77
N THR A 135 -1.20 -0.51 17.81
CA THR A 135 -1.98 -0.23 16.60
C THR A 135 -1.28 0.80 15.74
N LEU A 136 -0.69 1.84 16.36
CA LEU A 136 0.07 2.87 15.65
C LEU A 136 1.32 2.31 14.99
N ASP A 137 2.04 1.41 15.65
CA ASP A 137 3.18 0.72 15.04
C ASP A 137 2.76 0.00 13.76
N ASN A 138 1.65 -0.76 13.84
CA ASN A 138 1.14 -1.49 12.68
C ASN A 138 0.65 -0.56 11.56
N TYR A 139 0.09 0.60 11.90
CA TYR A 139 -0.33 1.60 10.90
C TYR A 139 0.88 2.22 10.23
N PHE A 140 1.91 2.56 11.02
CA PHE A 140 3.17 3.07 10.52
C PHE A 140 3.85 2.09 9.56
N TYR A 141 3.88 0.79 9.88
CA TYR A 141 4.45 -0.23 8.98
C TYR A 141 3.68 -0.42 7.67
N GLY A 142 2.43 0.07 7.59
CA GLY A 142 1.63 0.00 6.38
C GLY A 142 1.85 1.14 5.39
N ILE A 143 2.49 2.24 5.83
CA ILE A 143 2.76 3.45 5.05
C ILE A 143 4.17 3.37 4.47
#